data_AF-E8M6N0-F1
#
_entry.id   AF-E8M6N0-F1
#
_cell.length_a   1.000
_cell.length_b   1.000
_cell.length_c   1.000
_cell.angle_alpha   90.00
_cell.angle_beta   90.00
_cell.angle_gamma   90.00
#
_symmetry.space_group_name_H-M   'P 1'
#
loop_
_entity.id
_entity.type
_entity.pdbx_description
1 polymer ?
#
loop_
_entity_poly.entity_id
_entity_poly.type
_entity_poly.pdbx_seq_one_letter_code
_entity_poly.pdbx_strand_id
1 'polypeptide(L)'
;MNLDTDILITLAINAGLLILLLWFIILWLILREFRRFGVEVSGNKAIDPATYALCQQSVESALNYSADNSKTLNDLVDIQQALEDQVAQIRAENDRMLSEQDNGTIDSLNTKLNKSHQLINTLRINLDKSVRGLRKAKSKLAQQNTTVEGLRMEKLQLEKEFAQLENEYIQISEAGNVADVLKEHQQEKERLLNTIENYKKKLSSIADIEQLKSELLSANQQLQHMSKEKEFIEKKYLELVKGS
;
A
#
# COMPACT_ATOMS: atom_id res chain seq x y z
N MET A 1 -46.01 -10.89 -56.79
CA MET A 1 -45.44 -12.11 -56.16
C MET A 1 -44.18 -11.71 -55.37
N ASN A 2 -44.31 -10.75 -54.44
CA ASN A 2 -43.18 -10.15 -53.69
C ASN A 2 -43.32 -10.30 -52.16
N LEU A 3 -44.47 -10.80 -51.68
CA LEU A 3 -44.75 -10.89 -50.24
C LEU A 3 -43.85 -11.92 -49.53
N ASP A 4 -43.48 -13.01 -50.21
CA ASP A 4 -42.63 -14.07 -49.63
C ASP A 4 -41.20 -13.59 -49.37
N THR A 5 -40.64 -12.79 -50.28
CA THR A 5 -39.28 -12.25 -50.15
C THR A 5 -39.16 -11.27 -48.99
N ASP A 6 -40.15 -10.41 -48.77
CA ASP A 6 -40.13 -9.44 -47.66
C ASP A 6 -40.29 -10.15 -46.30
N ILE A 7 -41.09 -11.23 -46.24
CA ILE A 7 -41.22 -12.07 -45.04
C ILE A 7 -39.91 -12.83 -44.76
N LEU A 8 -39.24 -13.36 -45.79
CA LEU A 8 -37.93 -14.01 -45.62
C LEU A 8 -36.85 -13.04 -45.14
N ILE A 9 -36.83 -11.81 -45.66
CA ILE A 9 -35.84 -10.78 -45.26
C ILE A 9 -36.10 -10.32 -43.82
N THR A 10 -37.36 -10.07 -43.46
CA THR A 10 -37.71 -9.67 -42.08
C THR A 10 -37.42 -10.79 -41.08
N LEU A 11 -37.63 -12.06 -41.46
CA LEU A 11 -37.25 -13.20 -40.64
C LEU A 11 -35.73 -13.33 -40.49
N ALA A 12 -34.97 -13.13 -41.57
CA ALA A 12 -33.51 -13.17 -41.54
C ALA A 12 -32.91 -12.05 -40.66
N ILE A 13 -33.48 -10.84 -40.72
CA ILE A 13 -33.07 -9.72 -39.86
C ILE A 13 -33.33 -10.06 -38.39
N ASN A 14 -34.51 -10.59 -38.06
CA ASN A 14 -34.84 -10.98 -36.69
C ASN A 14 -33.93 -12.12 -36.18
N ALA A 15 -33.62 -13.10 -37.02
CA ALA A 15 -32.67 -14.18 -36.67
C ALA A 15 -31.25 -13.64 -36.43
N GLY A 16 -30.79 -12.70 -37.27
CA GLY A 16 -29.52 -12.02 -37.08
C GLY A 16 -29.47 -11.19 -35.79
N LEU A 17 -30.57 -10.51 -35.45
CA LEU A 17 -30.70 -9.72 -34.22
C LEU A 17 -30.65 -10.60 -32.97
N LEU A 18 -31.27 -11.79 -33.01
CA LEU A 18 -31.18 -12.77 -31.92
C LEU A 18 -29.75 -13.31 -31.75
N ILE A 19 -29.05 -13.59 -32.85
CA ILE A 19 -27.64 -14.00 -32.81
C ILE A 19 -26.76 -12.90 -32.18
N LEU A 20 -27.01 -11.63 -32.52
CA LEU A 20 -26.24 -10.50 -32.02
C LEU A 20 -26.52 -10.26 -30.53
N LEU A 21 -27.78 -10.42 -30.10
CA LEU A 21 -28.18 -10.33 -28.70
C LEU A 21 -27.52 -11.45 -27.87
N LEU A 22 -27.50 -12.68 -28.38
CA LEU A 22 -26.81 -13.79 -27.73
C LEU A 22 -25.32 -13.48 -27.55
N TRP A 23 -24.66 -12.96 -28.60
CA TRP A 23 -23.26 -12.56 -28.54
C TRP A 23 -23.01 -11.44 -27.52
N PHE A 24 -23.93 -10.48 -27.43
CA PHE A 24 -23.87 -9.40 -26.46
C PHE A 24 -23.99 -9.91 -25.02
N ILE A 25 -24.86 -10.89 -24.76
CA ILE A 25 -24.97 -11.54 -23.44
C ILE A 25 -23.66 -12.25 -23.06
N ILE A 26 -23.05 -12.97 -24.01
CA ILE A 26 -21.76 -13.64 -23.78
C ILE A 26 -20.68 -12.61 -23.43
N LEU A 27 -20.60 -11.50 -24.18
CA LEU A 27 -19.64 -10.43 -23.92
C LEU A 27 -19.86 -9.76 -22.55
N TRP A 28 -21.12 -9.54 -22.18
CA TRP A 28 -21.50 -9.00 -20.87
C TRP A 28 -21.07 -9.94 -19.74
N LEU A 29 -21.32 -11.25 -19.87
CA LEU A 29 -20.93 -12.22 -18.84
C LEU A 29 -19.42 -12.26 -18.64
N ILE A 30 -18.65 -12.18 -19.72
CA ILE A 30 -17.19 -12.07 -19.66
C ILE A 30 -16.78 -10.81 -18.88
N LEU A 31 -17.34 -9.64 -19.21
CA LEU A 31 -17.10 -8.38 -18.48
C LEU A 31 -17.50 -8.45 -16.99
N ARG A 32 -18.59 -9.17 -16.67
CA ARG A 32 -19.04 -9.37 -15.29
C ARG A 32 -18.03 -10.19 -14.48
N GLU A 33 -17.51 -11.28 -15.05
CA GLU A 33 -16.51 -12.07 -14.34
C GLU A 33 -15.16 -11.38 -14.29
N PHE A 34 -14.78 -10.61 -15.32
CA PHE A 34 -13.59 -9.76 -15.23
C PHE A 34 -13.69 -8.72 -14.12
N ARG A 35 -14.87 -8.14 -13.86
CA ARG A 35 -15.07 -7.27 -12.70
C ARG A 35 -14.97 -8.01 -11.37
N ARG A 36 -15.56 -9.21 -11.25
CA ARG A 36 -15.43 -10.03 -10.03
C ARG A 36 -13.98 -10.45 -9.76
N PHE A 37 -13.28 -10.88 -10.82
CA PHE A 37 -11.87 -11.24 -10.75
C PHE A 37 -10.99 -10.04 -10.44
N GLY A 38 -11.30 -8.86 -10.98
CA GLY A 38 -10.62 -7.61 -10.66
C GLY A 38 -10.77 -7.21 -9.19
N VAL A 39 -11.93 -7.45 -8.58
CA VAL A 39 -12.15 -7.22 -7.14
C VAL A 39 -11.42 -8.25 -6.27
N GLU A 40 -11.31 -9.50 -6.72
CA GLU A 40 -10.59 -10.54 -5.98
C GLU A 40 -9.05 -10.40 -6.06
N VAL A 41 -8.53 -9.89 -7.19
CA VAL A 41 -7.10 -9.58 -7.37
C VAL A 41 -6.72 -8.22 -6.77
N SER A 42 -7.65 -7.26 -6.70
CA SER A 42 -7.46 -5.96 -6.04
C SER A 42 -7.81 -5.99 -4.55
N GLY A 43 -8.38 -7.10 -4.07
CA GLY A 43 -8.76 -7.30 -2.69
C GLY A 43 -7.54 -7.60 -1.83
N ASN A 44 -7.10 -6.61 -1.03
CA ASN A 44 -6.29 -6.79 0.16
C ASN A 44 -6.96 -7.82 1.11
N LYS A 45 -6.83 -9.12 0.85
CA LYS A 45 -6.98 -10.13 1.89
C LYS A 45 -5.79 -9.95 2.80
N ALA A 46 -6.03 -9.33 3.97
CA ALA A 46 -5.07 -9.28 5.06
C ALA A 46 -4.50 -10.69 5.24
N ILE A 47 -3.22 -10.86 4.94
CA ILE A 47 -2.53 -12.14 5.10
C ILE A 47 -2.59 -12.48 6.58
N ASP A 48 -3.14 -13.65 6.88
CA ASP A 48 -3.31 -14.15 8.24
C ASP A 48 -1.95 -14.19 8.98
N PRO A 49 -1.86 -13.67 10.22
CA PRO A 49 -0.60 -13.54 10.96
C PRO A 49 0.16 -14.87 11.14
N ALA A 50 -0.55 -16.00 11.22
CA ALA A 50 0.08 -17.32 11.32
C ALA A 50 0.76 -17.72 10.00
N THR A 51 0.12 -17.41 8.88
CA THR A 51 0.70 -17.65 7.53
C THR A 51 1.92 -16.77 7.29
N TYR A 52 1.90 -15.53 7.82
CA TYR A 52 3.03 -14.61 7.76
C TYR A 52 4.23 -15.07 8.60
N ALA A 53 4.00 -15.54 9.84
CA ALA A 53 5.06 -16.08 10.69
C ALA A 53 5.74 -17.30 10.05
N LEU A 54 4.96 -18.15 9.38
CA LEU A 54 5.46 -19.31 8.65
C LEU A 54 6.29 -18.89 7.42
N CYS A 55 5.90 -17.82 6.74
CA CYS A 55 6.68 -17.22 5.64
C CYS A 55 7.98 -16.57 6.13
N GLN A 56 7.96 -15.93 7.30
CA GLN A 56 9.16 -15.36 7.91
C GLN A 56 10.14 -16.46 8.34
N GLN A 57 9.62 -17.54 8.95
CA GLN A 57 10.42 -18.69 9.37
C GLN A 57 11.01 -19.44 8.17
N SER A 58 10.25 -19.60 7.08
CA SER A 58 10.75 -20.27 5.88
C SER A 58 11.84 -19.43 5.19
N VAL A 59 11.72 -18.10 5.19
CA VAL A 59 12.75 -17.18 4.69
C VAL A 59 14.01 -17.23 5.56
N GLU A 60 13.88 -17.20 6.89
CA GLU A 60 15.01 -17.30 7.82
C GLU A 60 15.72 -18.66 7.68
N SER A 61 14.94 -19.74 7.54
CA SER A 61 15.47 -21.09 7.33
C SER A 61 16.19 -21.21 5.98
N ALA A 62 15.65 -20.61 4.91
CA ALA A 62 16.31 -20.58 3.60
C ALA A 62 17.61 -19.75 3.63
N LEU A 63 17.65 -18.66 4.40
CA LEU A 63 18.86 -17.86 4.61
C LEU A 63 19.94 -18.63 5.36
N ASN A 64 19.59 -19.31 6.45
CA ASN A 64 20.54 -20.16 7.17
C ASN A 64 21.03 -21.31 6.31
N TYR A 65 20.14 -21.99 5.59
CA TYR A 65 20.54 -23.06 4.67
C TYR A 65 21.47 -22.55 3.56
N SER A 66 21.24 -21.34 3.07
CA SER A 66 22.12 -20.67 2.11
C SER A 66 23.49 -20.31 2.71
N ALA A 67 23.53 -19.89 3.98
CA ALA A 67 24.77 -19.58 4.67
C ALA A 67 25.60 -20.85 4.93
N ASP A 68 24.95 -21.91 5.37
CA ASP A 68 25.59 -23.21 5.60
C ASP A 68 26.11 -23.83 4.29
N ASN A 69 25.33 -23.77 3.21
CA ASN A 69 25.83 -24.22 1.91
C ASN A 69 26.97 -23.34 1.37
N SER A 70 26.98 -22.03 1.66
CA SER A 70 28.11 -21.19 1.31
C SER A 70 29.39 -21.61 2.03
N LYS A 71 29.27 -22.07 3.29
CA LYS A 71 30.40 -22.58 4.08
C LYS A 71 30.88 -23.92 3.52
N THR A 72 29.98 -24.87 3.27
CA THR A 72 30.31 -26.15 2.65
C THR A 72 30.95 -25.98 1.28
N LEU A 73 30.47 -25.01 0.49
CA LEU A 73 31.01 -24.70 -0.83
C LEU A 73 32.41 -24.07 -0.72
N ASN A 74 32.67 -23.26 0.32
CA ASN A 74 34.00 -22.75 0.61
C ASN A 74 34.96 -23.88 1.04
N ASP A 75 34.50 -24.78 1.91
CA ASP A 75 35.27 -25.96 2.33
C ASP A 75 35.58 -26.89 1.14
N LEU A 76 34.65 -27.04 0.19
CA LEU A 76 34.87 -27.78 -1.07
C LEU A 76 35.91 -27.11 -1.97
N VAL A 77 35.93 -25.77 -2.05
CA VAL A 77 36.94 -25.02 -2.79
C VAL A 77 38.32 -25.22 -2.16
N ASP A 78 38.42 -25.14 -0.84
CA ASP A 78 39.68 -25.36 -0.11
C ASP A 78 40.20 -26.79 -0.29
N ILE A 79 39.32 -27.79 -0.26
CA ILE A 79 39.66 -29.19 -0.53
C ILE A 79 40.09 -29.39 -1.99
N GLN A 80 39.41 -28.77 -2.96
CA GLN A 80 39.78 -28.85 -4.38
C GLN A 80 41.14 -28.19 -4.64
N GLN A 81 41.44 -27.08 -3.97
CA GLN A 81 42.73 -26.41 -4.10
C GLN A 81 43.87 -27.22 -3.45
N ALA A 82 43.62 -27.84 -2.30
CA ALA A 82 44.56 -28.79 -1.71
C ALA A 82 44.81 -30.02 -2.61
N LEU A 83 43.79 -30.45 -3.37
CA LEU A 83 43.93 -31.53 -4.35
C LEU A 83 44.72 -31.09 -5.60
N GLU A 84 44.52 -29.85 -6.08
CA GLU A 84 45.33 -29.25 -7.15
C GLU A 84 46.80 -29.20 -6.75
N ASP A 85 47.10 -28.74 -5.52
CA ASP A 85 48.45 -28.68 -4.99
C ASP A 85 49.09 -30.06 -4.88
N GLN A 86 48.34 -31.08 -4.45
CA GLN A 86 48.80 -32.47 -4.42
C GLN A 86 49.05 -33.05 -5.80
N VAL A 87 48.20 -32.76 -6.79
CA VAL A 87 48.40 -33.23 -8.18
C VAL A 87 49.59 -32.49 -8.82
N ALA A 88 49.77 -31.21 -8.53
CA ALA A 88 50.93 -30.45 -8.97
C ALA A 88 52.23 -30.98 -8.35
N GLN A 89 52.22 -31.33 -7.05
CA GLN A 89 53.33 -32.00 -6.38
C GLN A 89 53.62 -33.38 -6.98
N ILE A 90 52.59 -34.20 -7.21
CA ILE A 90 52.76 -35.51 -7.85
C ILE A 90 53.34 -35.33 -9.25
N ARG A 91 52.87 -34.37 -10.06
CA ARG A 91 53.48 -34.05 -11.37
C ARG A 91 54.95 -33.70 -11.25
N ALA A 92 55.31 -32.84 -10.29
CA ALA A 92 56.70 -32.45 -10.05
C ALA A 92 57.58 -33.61 -9.56
N GLU A 93 57.02 -34.57 -8.79
CA GLU A 93 57.72 -35.77 -8.34
C GLU A 93 57.80 -36.87 -9.41
N ASN A 94 56.80 -36.97 -10.29
CA ASN A 94 56.65 -38.04 -11.30
C ASN A 94 57.10 -37.65 -12.72
N ASP A 95 57.72 -36.47 -12.90
CA ASP A 95 58.34 -35.98 -14.15
C ASP A 95 59.43 -36.93 -14.72
N ARG A 96 59.72 -38.03 -14.04
CA ARG A 96 60.62 -39.11 -14.50
C ARG A 96 59.91 -40.33 -15.13
N MET A 97 58.57 -40.46 -15.11
CA MET A 97 57.90 -41.71 -15.56
C MET A 97 56.51 -41.60 -16.26
N LEU A 98 56.00 -40.42 -16.64
CA LEU A 98 54.64 -40.33 -17.20
C LEU A 98 54.55 -40.58 -18.72
N SER A 99 53.72 -41.54 -19.13
CA SER A 99 53.40 -41.88 -20.53
C SER A 99 52.39 -40.87 -21.13
N GLU A 100 52.38 -40.70 -22.45
CA GLU A 100 51.44 -39.81 -23.19
C GLU A 100 49.97 -40.01 -22.81
N GLN A 101 49.59 -41.24 -22.42
CA GLN A 101 48.24 -41.59 -21.96
C GLN A 101 47.86 -40.92 -20.62
N ASP A 102 48.83 -40.71 -19.73
CA ASP A 102 48.59 -40.03 -18.45
C ASP A 102 48.44 -38.52 -18.64
N ASN A 103 49.16 -37.94 -19.60
CA ASN A 103 49.03 -36.52 -19.93
C ASN A 103 47.63 -36.15 -20.47
N GLY A 104 47.05 -36.98 -21.35
CA GLY A 104 45.68 -36.78 -21.83
C GLY A 104 44.63 -36.92 -20.73
N THR A 105 44.86 -37.82 -19.78
CA THR A 105 43.97 -38.03 -18.63
C THR A 105 44.00 -36.81 -17.70
N ILE A 106 45.18 -36.24 -17.43
CA ILE A 106 45.32 -35.04 -16.60
C ILE A 106 44.73 -33.80 -17.27
N ASP A 107 44.88 -33.61 -18.58
CA ASP A 107 44.23 -32.49 -19.28
C ASP A 107 42.69 -32.60 -19.24
N SER A 108 42.15 -33.82 -19.34
CA SER A 108 40.71 -34.05 -19.17
C SER A 108 40.22 -33.73 -17.75
N LEU A 109 41.05 -33.99 -16.74
CA LEU A 109 40.78 -33.65 -15.34
C LEU A 109 40.84 -32.14 -15.12
N ASN A 110 41.85 -31.47 -15.67
CA ASN A 110 42.04 -30.03 -15.53
C ASN A 110 40.90 -29.23 -16.22
N THR A 111 40.45 -29.69 -17.38
CA THR A 111 39.28 -29.10 -18.06
C THR A 111 37.97 -29.33 -17.30
N LYS A 112 37.78 -30.50 -16.67
CA LYS A 112 36.64 -30.76 -15.78
C LYS A 112 36.70 -29.91 -14.51
N LEU A 113 37.88 -29.69 -13.97
CA LEU A 113 38.14 -28.89 -12.78
C LEU A 113 37.86 -27.41 -13.03
N ASN A 114 38.35 -26.86 -14.15
CA ASN A 114 38.05 -25.50 -14.54
C ASN A 114 36.54 -25.28 -14.77
N LYS A 115 35.86 -26.25 -15.39
CA LYS A 115 34.39 -26.23 -15.51
C LYS A 115 33.69 -26.26 -14.15
N SER A 116 34.21 -27.02 -13.18
CA SER A 116 33.71 -27.04 -11.81
C SER A 116 33.89 -25.68 -11.13
N HIS A 117 35.06 -25.04 -11.25
CA HIS A 117 35.30 -23.68 -10.74
C HIS A 117 34.35 -22.64 -11.34
N GLN A 118 34.13 -22.68 -12.65
CA GLN A 118 33.18 -21.77 -13.31
C GLN A 118 31.75 -21.97 -12.80
N LEU A 119 31.34 -23.22 -12.58
CA LEU A 119 30.02 -23.55 -12.07
C LEU A 119 29.86 -23.09 -10.62
N ILE A 120 30.86 -23.35 -9.77
CA ILE A 120 30.91 -22.90 -8.37
C ILE A 120 30.80 -21.37 -8.31
N ASN A 121 31.54 -20.66 -9.14
CA ASN A 121 31.52 -19.20 -9.15
C ASN A 121 30.15 -18.66 -9.63
N THR A 122 29.56 -19.32 -10.63
CA THR A 122 28.20 -18.98 -11.12
C THR A 122 27.14 -19.23 -10.04
N LEU A 123 27.23 -20.36 -9.32
CA LEU A 123 26.36 -20.68 -8.20
C LEU A 123 26.49 -19.63 -7.09
N ARG A 124 27.72 -19.25 -6.73
CA ARG A 124 28.00 -18.19 -5.75
C ARG A 124 27.36 -16.86 -6.16
N ILE A 125 27.54 -16.43 -7.41
CA ILE A 125 26.93 -15.18 -7.92
C ILE A 125 25.40 -15.25 -7.86
N ASN A 126 24.81 -16.38 -8.24
CA ASN A 126 23.37 -16.59 -8.17
C ASN A 126 22.84 -16.61 -6.72
N LEU A 127 23.58 -17.21 -5.80
CA LEU A 127 23.29 -17.21 -4.37
C LEU A 127 23.32 -15.79 -3.81
N ASP A 128 24.37 -15.03 -4.11
CA ASP A 128 24.51 -13.64 -3.69
C ASP A 128 23.39 -12.74 -4.25
N LYS A 129 22.94 -13.01 -5.48
CA LYS A 129 21.80 -12.32 -6.08
C LYS A 129 20.51 -12.67 -5.36
N SER A 130 20.31 -13.95 -5.03
CA SER A 130 19.17 -14.45 -4.27
C SER A 130 19.12 -13.85 -2.86
N VAL A 131 20.22 -13.88 -2.11
CA VAL A 131 20.35 -13.30 -0.77
C VAL A 131 20.07 -11.79 -0.79
N ARG A 132 20.57 -11.06 -1.79
CA ARG A 132 20.27 -9.63 -1.97
C ARG A 132 18.79 -9.40 -2.26
N GLY A 133 18.17 -10.22 -3.10
CA GLY A 133 16.72 -10.19 -3.36
C GLY A 133 15.90 -10.44 -2.10
N LEU A 134 16.29 -11.45 -1.33
CA LEU A 134 15.63 -11.86 -0.10
C LEU A 134 15.75 -10.81 1.01
N ARG A 135 16.91 -10.15 1.14
CA ARG A 135 17.10 -8.99 2.03
C ARG A 135 16.19 -7.82 1.66
N LYS A 136 16.06 -7.51 0.36
CA LYS A 136 15.13 -6.47 -0.11
C LYS A 136 13.68 -6.83 0.19
N ALA A 137 13.30 -8.09 -0.02
CA ALA A 137 11.97 -8.58 0.35
C ALA A 137 11.72 -8.47 1.86
N LYS A 138 12.66 -8.92 2.71
CA LYS A 138 12.58 -8.78 4.18
C LYS A 138 12.42 -7.31 4.62
N SER A 139 13.20 -6.40 4.04
CA SER A 139 13.08 -4.96 4.31
C SER A 139 11.71 -4.40 3.90
N LYS A 140 11.19 -4.80 2.74
CA LYS A 140 9.87 -4.35 2.26
C LYS A 140 8.73 -4.92 3.11
N LEU A 141 8.87 -6.17 3.54
CA LEU A 141 7.93 -6.85 4.43
C LEU A 141 7.90 -6.18 5.82
N ALA A 142 9.07 -5.84 6.36
CA ALA A 142 9.19 -5.10 7.61
C ALA A 142 8.55 -3.70 7.51
N GLN A 143 8.77 -2.97 6.41
CA GLN A 143 8.11 -1.68 6.17
C GLN A 143 6.58 -1.82 6.08
N GLN A 144 6.07 -2.80 5.32
CA GLN A 144 4.63 -3.05 5.27
C GLN A 144 4.05 -3.39 6.64
N ASN A 145 4.78 -4.15 7.47
CA ASN A 145 4.36 -4.44 8.83
C ASN A 145 4.29 -3.18 9.70
N THR A 146 5.26 -2.26 9.60
CA THR A 146 5.19 -0.98 10.31
C THR A 146 4.00 -0.13 9.88
N THR A 147 3.61 -0.20 8.60
CA THR A 147 2.43 0.51 8.10
C THR A 147 1.13 -0.13 8.60
N VAL A 148 1.04 -1.47 8.63
CA VAL A 148 -0.13 -2.17 9.18
C VAL A 148 -0.26 -1.94 10.68
N GLU A 149 0.85 -1.95 11.42
CA GLU A 149 0.85 -1.66 12.85
C GLU A 149 0.47 -0.19 13.12
N GLY A 150 0.95 0.74 12.30
CA GLY A 150 0.52 2.14 12.33
C GLY A 150 -0.98 2.30 12.09
N LEU A 151 -1.52 1.65 11.06
CA LEU A 151 -2.96 1.65 10.76
C LEU A 151 -3.78 0.98 11.87
N ARG A 152 -3.24 -0.06 12.52
CA ARG A 152 -3.88 -0.74 13.66
C ARG A 152 -3.94 0.19 14.88
N MET A 153 -2.85 0.91 15.17
CA MET A 153 -2.80 1.91 16.24
C MET A 153 -3.74 3.08 15.97
N GLU A 154 -3.78 3.58 14.73
CA GLU A 154 -4.70 4.65 14.31
C GLU A 154 -6.16 4.20 14.44
N LYS A 155 -6.49 2.97 14.04
CA LYS A 155 -7.83 2.40 14.26
C LYS A 155 -8.20 2.34 15.75
N LEU A 156 -7.26 1.92 16.60
CA LEU A 156 -7.48 1.79 18.04
C LEU A 156 -7.66 3.17 18.70
N GLN A 157 -6.91 4.16 18.24
CA GLN A 157 -7.07 5.56 18.67
C GLN A 157 -8.42 6.12 18.20
N LEU A 158 -8.81 5.87 16.95
CA LEU A 158 -10.10 6.30 16.41
C LEU A 158 -11.28 5.65 17.14
N GLU A 159 -11.20 4.34 17.45
CA GLU A 159 -12.20 3.64 18.27
C GLU A 159 -12.32 4.24 19.68
N LYS A 160 -11.20 4.64 20.28
CA LYS A 160 -11.19 5.32 21.58
C LYS A 160 -11.83 6.70 21.51
N GLU A 161 -11.52 7.48 20.47
CA GLU A 161 -12.14 8.79 20.22
C GLU A 161 -13.65 8.65 19.97
N PHE A 162 -14.08 7.63 19.21
CA PHE A 162 -15.50 7.33 19.02
C PHE A 162 -16.19 6.93 20.33
N ALA A 163 -15.56 6.09 21.17
CA ALA A 163 -16.13 5.70 22.46
C ALA A 163 -16.20 6.87 23.45
N GLN A 164 -15.23 7.79 23.40
CA GLN A 164 -15.29 9.04 24.17
C GLN A 164 -16.43 9.93 23.68
N LEU A 165 -16.57 10.09 22.37
CA LEU A 165 -17.65 10.88 21.77
C LEU A 165 -19.03 10.27 22.02
N GLU A 166 -19.15 8.95 22.00
CA GLU A 166 -20.38 8.23 22.34
C GLU A 166 -20.74 8.43 23.82
N ASN A 167 -19.76 8.35 24.72
CA ASN A 167 -19.98 8.66 26.13
C ASN A 167 -20.33 10.13 26.37
N GLU A 168 -19.71 11.08 25.66
CA GLU A 168 -20.09 12.49 25.74
C GLU A 168 -21.50 12.71 25.20
N TYR A 169 -21.88 12.05 24.10
CA TYR A 169 -23.23 12.10 23.56
C TYR A 169 -24.27 11.53 24.53
N ILE A 170 -23.99 10.37 25.14
CA ILE A 170 -24.84 9.75 26.16
C ILE A 170 -24.92 10.65 27.39
N GLN A 171 -23.81 11.22 27.85
CA GLN A 171 -23.79 12.12 29.00
C GLN A 171 -24.54 13.43 28.74
N ILE A 172 -24.44 13.99 27.53
CA ILE A 172 -25.23 15.15 27.09
C ILE A 172 -26.72 14.81 26.99
N SER A 173 -27.04 13.59 26.54
CA SER A 173 -28.42 13.07 26.45
C SER A 173 -29.04 12.78 27.83
N GLU A 174 -28.28 12.20 28.75
CA GLU A 174 -28.70 11.83 30.11
C GLU A 174 -28.72 13.02 31.08
N ALA A 175 -27.90 14.05 30.86
CA ALA A 175 -27.84 15.25 31.70
C ALA A 175 -29.08 16.16 31.62
N GLY A 176 -30.14 15.78 30.91
CA GLY A 176 -31.47 16.39 31.02
C GLY A 176 -31.60 17.85 30.55
N ASN A 177 -30.55 18.46 30.01
CA ASN A 177 -30.52 19.86 29.58
C ASN A 177 -30.67 20.06 28.06
N VAL A 178 -30.94 18.99 27.31
CA VAL A 178 -31.16 19.04 25.86
C VAL A 178 -32.32 19.97 25.51
N ALA A 179 -33.36 20.05 26.35
CA ALA A 179 -34.49 20.95 26.11
C ALA A 179 -34.09 22.42 26.20
N ASP A 180 -33.24 22.80 27.16
CA ASP A 180 -32.80 24.19 27.32
C ASP A 180 -31.73 24.57 26.29
N VAL A 181 -30.79 23.68 25.98
CA VAL A 181 -29.77 23.91 24.93
C VAL A 181 -30.41 23.96 23.54
N LEU A 182 -31.38 23.09 23.24
CA LEU A 182 -32.12 23.13 21.97
C LEU A 182 -32.97 24.39 21.85
N LYS A 183 -33.58 24.84 22.96
CA LYS A 183 -34.38 26.07 23.02
C LYS A 183 -33.52 27.32 22.88
N GLU A 184 -32.33 27.33 23.47
CA GLU A 184 -31.35 28.40 23.31
C GLU A 184 -30.84 28.46 21.86
N HIS A 185 -30.51 27.31 21.26
CA HIS A 185 -30.13 27.24 19.84
C HIS A 185 -31.28 27.64 18.89
N GLN A 186 -32.53 27.30 19.20
CA GLN A 186 -33.69 27.74 18.41
C GLN A 186 -33.90 29.25 18.52
N GLN A 187 -33.76 29.82 19.71
CA GLN A 187 -33.84 31.27 19.92
C GLN A 187 -32.71 32.01 19.23
N GLU A 188 -31.49 31.47 19.26
CA GLU A 188 -30.34 32.03 18.56
C GLU A 188 -30.53 31.99 17.03
N LYS A 189 -31.06 30.89 16.51
CA LYS A 189 -31.41 30.74 15.09
C LYS A 189 -32.48 31.75 14.67
N GLU A 190 -33.51 31.98 15.48
CA GLU A 190 -34.52 33.01 15.21
C GLU A 190 -33.93 34.43 15.25
N ARG A 191 -33.02 34.72 16.19
CA ARG A 191 -32.32 36.01 16.25
C ARG A 191 -31.46 36.24 15.01
N LEU A 192 -30.74 35.22 14.55
CA LEU A 192 -29.94 35.28 13.32
C LEU A 192 -30.82 35.47 12.09
N LEU A 193 -31.95 34.75 11.97
CA LEU A 193 -32.89 34.92 10.87
C LEU A 193 -33.52 36.32 10.84
N ASN A 194 -33.95 36.85 11.98
CA ASN A 194 -34.46 38.22 12.09
C ASN A 194 -33.37 39.26 11.73
N THR A 195 -32.13 39.00 12.10
CA THR A 195 -31.00 39.85 11.75
C THR A 195 -30.73 39.81 10.24
N ILE A 196 -30.78 38.63 9.62
CA ILE A 196 -30.67 38.45 8.17
C ILE A 196 -31.84 39.12 7.44
N GLU A 197 -33.07 38.98 7.93
CA GLU A 197 -34.23 39.68 7.34
C GLU A 197 -34.11 41.19 7.48
N ASN A 198 -33.65 41.69 8.62
CA ASN A 198 -33.37 43.11 8.79
C ASN A 198 -32.26 43.60 7.85
N TYR A 199 -31.19 42.82 7.66
CA TYR A 199 -30.16 43.13 6.68
C TYR A 199 -30.69 43.08 5.26
N LYS A 200 -31.52 42.09 4.90
CA LYS A 200 -32.16 41.96 3.59
C LYS A 200 -33.14 43.11 3.33
N LYS A 201 -33.89 43.54 4.35
CA LYS A 201 -34.81 44.68 4.28
C LYS A 201 -34.06 46.00 4.14
N LYS A 202 -32.96 46.19 4.87
CA LYS A 202 -32.02 47.31 4.69
C LYS A 202 -31.37 47.28 3.30
N LEU A 203 -31.04 46.10 2.77
CA LEU A 203 -30.54 45.92 1.40
C LEU A 203 -31.59 46.30 0.36
N SER A 204 -32.86 45.97 0.62
CA SER A 204 -33.97 46.26 -0.30
C SER A 204 -34.44 47.71 -0.26
N SER A 205 -34.14 48.46 0.81
CA SER A 205 -34.62 49.82 1.00
C SER A 205 -33.58 50.90 0.68
N ILE A 206 -32.38 50.57 0.19
CA ILE A 206 -31.29 51.54 0.10
C ILE A 206 -30.64 51.51 -1.28
N ALA A 207 -30.89 52.58 -2.03
CA ALA A 207 -30.24 52.95 -3.28
C ALA A 207 -28.83 53.55 -3.08
N ASP A 208 -28.28 53.57 -1.87
CA ASP A 208 -26.97 54.14 -1.55
C ASP A 208 -25.94 53.06 -1.14
N ILE A 209 -25.22 52.58 -2.15
CA ILE A 209 -24.16 51.57 -2.08
C ILE A 209 -22.92 52.06 -1.29
N GLU A 210 -22.75 53.38 -1.16
CA GLU A 210 -21.57 54.02 -0.57
C GLU A 210 -21.48 53.85 0.96
N GLN A 211 -22.60 54.01 1.68
CA GLN A 211 -22.65 53.86 3.14
C GLN A 211 -22.45 52.39 3.57
N LEU A 212 -23.00 51.44 2.80
CA LEU A 212 -22.89 50.01 3.11
C LEU A 212 -21.44 49.51 2.98
N LYS A 213 -20.67 50.08 2.04
CA LYS A 213 -19.25 49.75 1.87
C LYS A 213 -18.41 50.22 3.06
N SER A 214 -18.77 51.35 3.64
CA SER A 214 -18.12 51.89 4.85
C SER A 214 -18.43 51.04 6.09
N GLU A 215 -19.70 50.66 6.28
CA GLU A 215 -20.09 49.78 7.39
C GLU A 215 -19.50 48.37 7.27
N LEU A 216 -19.40 47.83 6.04
CA LEU A 216 -18.77 46.53 5.80
C LEU A 216 -17.26 46.56 6.07
N LEU A 217 -16.58 47.67 5.74
CA LEU A 217 -15.17 47.86 6.10
C LEU A 217 -14.97 47.95 7.61
N SER A 218 -15.86 48.66 8.32
CA SER A 218 -15.84 48.77 9.78
C SER A 218 -16.09 47.42 10.46
N ALA A 219 -17.09 46.66 9.98
CA ALA A 219 -17.38 45.32 10.49
C ALA A 219 -16.23 44.33 10.20
N ASN A 220 -15.59 44.42 9.03
CA ASN A 220 -14.43 43.61 8.71
C ASN A 220 -13.23 43.96 9.61
N GLN A 221 -13.01 45.24 9.91
CA GLN A 221 -11.99 45.65 10.89
C GLN A 221 -12.29 45.10 12.29
N GLN A 222 -13.55 45.17 12.75
CA GLN A 222 -13.93 44.58 14.04
C GLN A 222 -13.71 43.06 14.08
N LEU A 223 -14.05 42.34 13.01
CA LEU A 223 -13.78 40.90 12.90
C LEU A 223 -12.28 40.59 12.94
N GLN A 224 -11.45 41.40 12.28
CA GLN A 224 -9.99 41.25 12.36
C GLN A 224 -9.46 41.52 13.77
N HIS A 225 -10.01 42.51 14.47
CA HIS A 225 -9.64 42.78 15.87
C HIS A 225 -10.03 41.60 16.78
N MET A 226 -11.24 41.07 16.66
CA MET A 226 -11.65 39.87 17.40
C MET A 226 -10.80 38.64 17.05
N SER A 227 -10.41 38.48 15.79
CA SER A 227 -9.50 37.40 15.36
C SER A 227 -8.13 37.50 16.04
N LYS A 228 -7.57 38.72 16.15
CA LYS A 228 -6.29 38.96 16.85
C LYS A 228 -6.40 38.75 18.35
N GLU A 229 -7.51 39.16 18.96
CA GLU A 229 -7.76 38.91 20.39
C GLU A 229 -7.88 37.41 20.66
N LYS A 230 -8.54 36.66 19.78
CA LYS A 230 -8.61 35.20 19.86
C LYS A 230 -7.23 34.55 19.75
N GLU A 231 -6.40 34.94 18.77
CA GLU A 231 -5.02 34.45 18.65
C GLU A 231 -4.15 34.81 19.87
N PHE A 232 -4.37 35.98 20.46
CA PHE A 232 -3.67 36.40 21.68
C PHE A 232 -4.08 35.54 22.88
N ILE A 233 -5.38 35.29 23.05
CA ILE A 233 -5.89 34.40 24.10
C ILE A 233 -5.36 32.99 23.90
N GLU A 234 -5.35 32.48 22.65
CA GLU A 234 -4.83 31.16 22.32
C GLU A 234 -3.33 31.03 22.62
N LYS A 235 -2.52 32.03 22.27
CA LYS A 235 -1.09 32.07 22.64
C LYS A 235 -0.89 32.10 24.15
N LYS A 236 -1.66 32.92 24.87
CA LYS A 236 -1.58 32.99 26.35
C LYS A 236 -2.00 31.67 27.00
N TYR A 237 -2.98 30.98 26.42
CA TYR A 237 -3.40 29.65 26.86
C TYR A 237 -2.30 28.62 26.61
N LEU A 238 -1.66 28.65 25.44
CA LEU A 238 -0.53 27.77 25.09
C LEU A 238 0.69 28.02 25.98
N GLU A 239 0.96 29.27 26.40
CA GLU A 239 2.01 29.58 27.36
C GLU A 239 1.70 29.06 28.76
N LEU A 240 0.45 29.17 29.22
CA LEU A 240 0.01 28.60 30.51
C LEU A 240 0.08 27.07 30.52
N VAL A 241 -0.23 26.42 29.40
CA VAL A 241 -0.16 24.96 29.25
C VAL A 241 1.28 24.46 29.12
N LYS A 242 2.20 25.23 28.53
CA LYS A 242 3.64 24.88 28.44
C LYS A 242 4.46 25.31 29.66
N GLY A 243 3.93 26.17 30.51
CA GLY A 243 4.54 26.65 31.76
C GLY A 243 4.13 25.85 33.01
N SER A 244 3.29 24.82 32.86
CA SER A 244 3.02 23.78 33.86
C SER A 244 3.68 22.46 33.45
#